data_AF-A0A7Y9I511-F1
#
_entry.id   AF-A0A7Y9I511-F1
#
_cell.length_a   1.000
_cell.length_b   1.000
_cell.length_c   1.000
_cell.angle_alpha   90.00
_cell.angle_beta   90.00
_cell.angle_gamma   90.00
#
_symmetry.space_group_name_H-M   'P 1'
#
loop_
_entity.id
_entity.type
_entity.pdbx_description
1 polymer ?
#
loop_
_entity_poly.entity_id
_entity_poly.type
_entity_poly.pdbx_seq_one_letter_code
_entity_poly.pdbx_strand_id
1 'polypeptide(L)'
;MTDLAPGAAAGRPVRVDAAGEPLRLLHVHAHPDDESSKGAASTARYVAEGVEVVVATCTGGERGSILNPAMDRPDVLENLAEIRRQEMDRAREILGIRQVWLGFVDSGLPEGDPLPPLPEGCFALVPPAEAAEPLVRLIREFRPHVITTYDENGGYPHPDHIKCHEISVAAYEAAGDPEAYPDAGEPWTPLKLYYQFTFHRDRIVALDQAMRDRGLESPYAERLAEWKPDPEHQARVTTRVPCADYFAVRDQALLAHATQIDPLGHWFSVPLELHQAAWPTEDFELARSRVSSTVPEDDLFAGIAVDPAAGNGSGRQETRVSA
;
A
#
# COMPACT_ATOMS: atom_id res chain seq x y z
N MET A 1 11.58 -24.61 -9.39
CA MET A 1 12.47 -23.68 -10.12
C MET A 1 11.72 -23.23 -11.36
N THR A 2 10.83 -22.27 -11.16
CA THR A 2 10.03 -21.65 -12.22
C THR A 2 10.29 -20.18 -12.07
N ASP A 3 10.87 -19.61 -13.12
CA ASP A 3 11.31 -18.24 -13.25
C ASP A 3 10.14 -17.29 -12.95
N LEU A 4 10.21 -16.56 -11.83
CA LEU A 4 9.22 -15.56 -11.44
C LEU A 4 9.88 -14.19 -11.42
N ALA A 5 9.85 -13.55 -12.58
CA ALA A 5 9.76 -12.11 -12.72
C ALA A 5 9.16 -11.78 -14.10
N PRO A 6 7.83 -11.81 -14.28
CA PRO A 6 7.24 -11.17 -15.44
C PRO A 6 7.22 -9.66 -15.17
N GLY A 7 8.12 -8.92 -15.82
CA GLY A 7 7.95 -7.47 -15.99
C GLY A 7 8.95 -6.54 -15.32
N ALA A 8 10.24 -6.89 -15.26
CA ALA A 8 11.24 -5.81 -15.32
C ALA A 8 11.15 -5.23 -16.74
N ALA A 9 10.44 -4.11 -16.91
CA ALA A 9 10.55 -3.32 -18.13
C ALA A 9 12.00 -2.83 -18.22
N ALA A 10 12.84 -3.61 -18.89
CA ALA A 10 14.24 -3.27 -19.15
C ALA A 10 14.29 -1.87 -19.76
N GLY A 11 14.85 -0.91 -19.01
CA GLY A 11 15.05 0.47 -19.48
C GLY A 11 14.27 1.57 -18.77
N ARG A 12 13.49 1.29 -17.71
CA ARG A 12 12.98 2.39 -16.86
C ARG A 12 14.11 3.00 -16.02
N PRO A 13 14.27 4.34 -16.01
CA PRO A 13 15.32 4.98 -15.24
C PRO A 13 15.09 4.76 -13.74
N VAL A 14 16.16 4.42 -13.01
CA VAL A 14 16.16 4.34 -11.55
C VAL A 14 15.80 5.71 -10.99
N ARG A 15 14.81 5.76 -10.11
CA ARG A 15 14.34 7.02 -9.53
C ARG A 15 15.15 7.36 -8.29
N VAL A 16 15.87 8.47 -8.37
CA VAL A 16 16.70 8.97 -7.28
C VAL A 16 16.29 10.38 -6.88
N ASP A 17 16.55 10.74 -5.62
CA ASP A 17 16.39 12.09 -5.11
C ASP A 17 17.50 13.04 -5.63
N ALA A 18 17.47 14.29 -5.18
CA ALA A 18 18.47 15.31 -5.55
C ALA A 18 19.91 14.98 -5.08
N ALA A 19 20.09 14.05 -4.15
CA ALA A 19 21.40 13.58 -3.70
C ALA A 19 21.88 12.35 -4.48
N GLY A 20 21.05 11.81 -5.40
CA GLY A 20 21.35 10.60 -6.15
C GLY A 20 21.04 9.31 -5.39
N GLU A 21 20.36 9.39 -4.24
CA GLU A 21 19.94 8.22 -3.47
C GLU A 21 18.58 7.71 -4.00
N PRO A 22 18.31 6.39 -3.98
CA PRO A 22 17.02 5.85 -4.37
C PRO A 22 15.86 6.54 -3.64
N LEU A 23 14.77 6.82 -4.37
CA LEU A 23 13.53 7.23 -3.73
C LEU A 23 13.02 6.13 -2.81
N ARG A 24 12.29 6.52 -1.76
CA ARG A 24 11.90 5.64 -0.64
C ARG A 24 10.43 5.82 -0.33
N LEU A 25 9.67 4.73 -0.39
CA LEU A 25 8.24 4.66 -0.12
C LEU A 25 7.97 3.78 1.10
N LEU A 26 7.23 4.30 2.07
CA LEU A 26 6.76 3.54 3.22
C LEU A 26 5.25 3.36 3.13
N HIS A 27 4.78 2.13 3.05
CA HIS A 27 3.38 1.80 3.29
C HIS A 27 3.18 1.43 4.75
N VAL A 28 2.12 1.92 5.38
CA VAL A 28 1.74 1.53 6.74
C VAL A 28 0.39 0.85 6.68
N HIS A 29 0.35 -0.41 7.10
CA HIS A 29 -0.79 -1.31 6.99
C HIS A 29 -1.12 -1.96 8.33
N ALA A 30 -2.40 -2.27 8.55
CA ALA A 30 -2.86 -2.86 9.80
C ALA A 30 -2.55 -4.35 9.88
N HIS A 31 -2.83 -5.10 8.81
CA HIS A 31 -2.78 -6.56 8.80
C HIS A 31 -2.00 -7.12 7.60
N PRO A 32 -1.58 -8.40 7.64
CA PRO A 32 -1.08 -9.10 6.45
C PRO A 32 -2.23 -9.34 5.47
N ASP A 33 -2.00 -8.98 4.19
CA ASP A 33 -2.92 -8.95 3.03
C ASP A 33 -3.28 -7.53 2.56
N ASP A 34 -3.20 -6.55 3.46
CA ASP A 34 -3.53 -5.16 3.16
C ASP A 34 -2.59 -4.58 2.11
N GLU A 35 -1.31 -4.96 2.16
CA GLU A 35 -0.28 -4.50 1.21
C GLU A 35 -0.50 -5.05 -0.20
N SER A 36 -1.16 -6.21 -0.29
CA SER A 36 -1.51 -6.87 -1.54
C SER A 36 -2.83 -6.35 -2.11
N SER A 37 -3.74 -5.88 -1.26
CA SER A 37 -5.06 -5.36 -1.67
C SER A 37 -5.08 -3.86 -1.93
N LYS A 38 -4.14 -3.09 -1.38
CA LYS A 38 -4.17 -1.62 -1.42
C LYS A 38 -2.81 -1.05 -1.86
N GLY A 39 -2.70 -0.78 -3.16
CA GLY A 39 -1.51 -0.14 -3.72
C GLY A 39 -0.48 -1.10 -4.30
N ALA A 40 -0.72 -2.42 -4.30
CA ALA A 40 0.27 -3.40 -4.73
C ALA A 40 0.73 -3.24 -6.19
N ALA A 41 -0.13 -2.80 -7.12
CA ALA A 41 0.29 -2.62 -8.51
C ALA A 41 1.22 -1.41 -8.69
N SER A 42 0.91 -0.30 -8.03
CA SER A 42 1.76 0.89 -7.99
C SER A 42 3.06 0.60 -7.22
N THR A 43 3.02 -0.19 -6.16
CA THR A 43 4.21 -0.68 -5.45
C THR A 43 5.13 -1.48 -6.37
N ALA A 44 4.60 -2.47 -7.09
CA ALA A 44 5.39 -3.27 -8.03
C ALA A 44 5.99 -2.40 -9.16
N ARG A 45 5.23 -1.38 -9.62
CA ARG A 45 5.75 -0.37 -10.55
C ARG A 45 6.93 0.40 -9.94
N TYR A 46 6.81 0.91 -8.72
CA TYR A 46 7.87 1.69 -8.07
C TYR A 46 9.12 0.85 -7.80
N VAL A 47 8.96 -0.40 -7.37
CA VAL A 47 10.08 -1.35 -7.21
C VAL A 47 10.79 -1.58 -8.55
N ALA A 48 10.05 -1.76 -9.64
CA ALA A 48 10.63 -1.88 -10.99
C ALA A 48 11.32 -0.60 -11.48
N GLU A 49 10.99 0.54 -10.90
CA GLU A 49 11.62 1.86 -11.13
C GLU A 49 12.77 2.14 -10.14
N GLY A 50 13.18 1.15 -9.35
CA GLY A 50 14.30 1.25 -8.41
C GLY A 50 14.01 2.05 -7.13
N VAL A 51 12.73 2.32 -6.85
CA VAL A 51 12.31 2.88 -5.55
C VAL A 51 12.47 1.79 -4.49
N GLU A 52 13.09 2.12 -3.37
CA GLU A 52 13.08 1.24 -2.21
C GLU A 52 11.73 1.34 -1.50
N VAL A 53 11.09 0.19 -1.29
CA VAL A 53 9.78 0.13 -0.67
C VAL A 53 9.82 -0.69 0.61
N VAL A 54 9.32 -0.13 1.69
CA VAL A 54 9.09 -0.82 2.97
C VAL A 54 7.59 -0.84 3.24
N VAL A 55 7.08 -2.00 3.64
CA VAL A 55 5.75 -2.15 4.26
C VAL A 55 5.93 -2.34 5.75
N ALA A 56 5.35 -1.43 6.55
CA ALA A 56 5.17 -1.59 7.97
C ALA A 56 3.80 -2.20 8.25
N THR A 57 3.77 -3.38 8.88
CA THR A 57 2.54 -4.07 9.27
C THR A 57 2.36 -3.97 10.79
N CYS A 58 1.25 -3.37 11.23
CA CYS A 58 1.00 -3.08 12.63
C CYS A 58 0.83 -4.35 13.47
N THR A 59 0.06 -5.32 12.98
CA THR A 59 -0.37 -6.51 13.73
C THR A 59 -0.13 -7.81 12.98
N GLY A 60 -0.20 -8.95 13.68
CA GLY A 60 -0.04 -10.28 13.07
C GLY A 60 -1.30 -10.83 12.37
N GLY A 61 -2.44 -10.14 12.46
CA GLY A 61 -3.72 -10.63 11.96
C GLY A 61 -4.27 -11.83 12.75
N GLU A 62 -3.78 -12.09 13.97
CA GLU A 62 -4.08 -13.32 14.71
C GLU A 62 -5.55 -13.49 15.11
N ARG A 63 -6.39 -12.46 14.95
CA ARG A 63 -7.84 -12.51 15.19
C ARG A 63 -8.68 -12.53 13.91
N GLY A 64 -8.03 -12.53 12.74
CA GLY A 64 -8.72 -12.65 11.46
C GLY A 64 -9.29 -14.06 11.23
N SER A 65 -10.48 -14.11 10.63
CA SER A 65 -11.10 -15.35 10.16
C SER A 65 -10.40 -15.91 8.93
N ILE A 66 -10.62 -17.19 8.64
CA ILE A 66 -10.29 -17.76 7.32
C ILE A 66 -11.41 -17.36 6.35
N LEU A 67 -11.09 -16.59 5.32
CA LEU A 67 -12.06 -16.09 4.34
C LEU A 67 -12.11 -16.93 3.07
N ASN A 68 -11.08 -17.75 2.82
CA ASN A 68 -11.09 -18.74 1.75
C ASN A 68 -11.64 -20.08 2.28
N PRO A 69 -12.83 -20.53 1.83
CA PRO A 69 -13.42 -21.79 2.30
C PRO A 69 -12.54 -23.02 2.04
N ALA A 70 -11.69 -23.00 1.01
CA ALA A 70 -10.76 -24.10 0.72
C ALA A 70 -9.64 -24.23 1.78
N MET A 71 -9.43 -23.19 2.59
CA MET A 71 -8.46 -23.15 3.67
C MET A 71 -9.08 -23.43 5.04
N ASP A 72 -10.41 -23.52 5.15
CA ASP A 72 -11.10 -23.85 6.40
C ASP A 72 -10.97 -25.35 6.71
N ARG A 73 -9.80 -25.72 7.23
CA ARG A 73 -9.43 -27.10 7.56
C ARG A 73 -8.64 -27.18 8.87
N PRO A 74 -8.73 -28.29 9.62
CA PRO A 74 -8.13 -28.39 10.95
C PRO A 74 -6.62 -28.10 11.00
N ASP A 75 -5.85 -28.57 10.02
CA ASP A 75 -4.39 -28.34 9.99
C ASP A 75 -4.03 -26.87 9.76
N VAL A 76 -4.87 -26.09 9.07
CA VAL A 76 -4.68 -24.63 8.93
C VAL A 76 -5.00 -23.92 10.21
N LEU A 77 -6.13 -24.24 10.83
CA LEU A 77 -6.56 -23.62 12.09
C LEU A 77 -5.51 -23.82 13.19
N GLU A 78 -4.93 -25.01 13.29
CA GLU A 78 -3.86 -25.32 14.26
C GLU A 78 -2.56 -24.54 14.01
N ASN A 79 -2.30 -24.11 12.76
CA ASN A 79 -1.04 -23.49 12.34
C ASN A 79 -1.21 -22.07 11.74
N LEU A 80 -2.37 -21.43 11.94
CA LEU A 80 -2.79 -20.26 11.18
C LEU A 80 -1.77 -19.12 11.22
N ALA A 81 -1.21 -18.84 12.39
CA ALA A 81 -0.22 -17.77 12.55
C ALA A 81 1.08 -18.01 11.77
N GLU A 82 1.55 -19.27 11.67
CA GLU A 82 2.73 -19.61 10.88
C GLU A 82 2.40 -19.55 9.38
N ILE A 83 1.23 -20.04 8.98
CA ILE A 83 0.77 -19.96 7.60
C ILE A 83 0.70 -18.50 7.15
N ARG A 84 0.06 -17.61 7.92
CA ARG A 84 -0.04 -16.18 7.57
C ARG A 84 1.32 -15.47 7.49
N ARG A 85 2.31 -15.90 8.28
CA ARG A 85 3.70 -15.41 8.11
C ARG A 85 4.29 -15.84 6.77
N GLN A 86 4.10 -17.11 6.39
CA GLN A 86 4.58 -17.64 5.09
C GLN A 86 3.85 -17.00 3.90
N GLU A 87 2.55 -16.74 4.03
CA GLU A 87 1.75 -16.00 3.06
C GLU A 87 2.30 -14.59 2.85
N MET A 88 2.58 -13.88 3.95
CA MET A 88 3.17 -12.55 3.93
C MET A 88 4.59 -12.53 3.34
N ASP A 89 5.42 -13.51 3.69
CA ASP A 89 6.77 -13.69 3.11
C ASP A 89 6.69 -13.94 1.60
N ARG A 90 5.69 -14.69 1.14
CA ARG A 90 5.48 -14.95 -0.28
C ARG A 90 5.02 -13.70 -1.02
N ALA A 91 4.10 -12.92 -0.45
CA ALA A 91 3.69 -11.63 -1.00
C ALA A 91 4.86 -10.64 -1.08
N ARG A 92 5.72 -10.60 -0.05
CA ARG A 92 6.97 -9.83 -0.02
C ARG A 92 7.86 -10.10 -1.22
N GLU A 93 8.09 -11.39 -1.53
CA GLU A 93 8.91 -11.83 -2.65
C GLU A 93 8.30 -11.43 -4.00
N ILE A 94 6.97 -11.59 -4.15
CA ILE A 94 6.25 -11.25 -5.38
C ILE A 94 6.32 -9.75 -5.67
N LEU A 95 6.12 -8.93 -4.64
CA LEU A 95 6.12 -7.46 -4.76
C LEU A 95 7.54 -6.88 -4.80
N GLY A 96 8.57 -7.63 -4.38
CA GLY A 96 9.95 -7.16 -4.33
C GLY A 96 10.20 -6.09 -3.25
N ILE A 97 9.46 -6.18 -2.13
CA ILE A 97 9.49 -5.18 -1.05
C ILE A 97 10.28 -5.68 0.18
N ARG A 98 10.59 -4.75 1.08
CA ARG A 98 10.95 -5.06 2.47
C ARG A 98 9.71 -4.99 3.36
N GLN A 99 9.68 -5.79 4.43
CA GLN A 99 8.61 -5.78 5.41
C GLN A 99 9.16 -5.60 6.82
N VAL A 100 8.42 -4.89 7.67
CA VAL A 100 8.70 -4.66 9.08
C VAL A 100 7.41 -4.86 9.88
N TRP A 101 7.46 -5.66 10.93
CA TRP A 101 6.35 -5.81 11.87
C TRP A 101 6.51 -4.80 13.00
N LEU A 102 5.48 -3.98 13.29
CA LEU A 102 5.50 -3.06 14.42
C LEU A 102 5.23 -3.78 15.76
N GLY A 103 4.62 -4.97 15.71
CA GLY A 103 4.52 -5.89 16.84
C GLY A 103 3.32 -5.67 17.77
N PHE A 104 2.25 -5.04 17.28
CA PHE A 104 1.01 -4.90 18.05
C PHE A 104 0.11 -6.14 17.92
N VAL A 105 -0.80 -6.30 18.88
CA VAL A 105 -1.78 -7.39 18.91
C VAL A 105 -3.03 -6.97 18.12
N ASP A 106 -3.47 -7.80 17.19
CA ASP A 106 -4.69 -7.58 16.37
C ASP A 106 -5.91 -7.36 17.28
N SER A 107 -6.73 -6.37 16.95
CA SER A 107 -7.96 -6.03 17.68
C SER A 107 -9.14 -6.89 17.26
N GLY A 108 -9.09 -7.46 16.05
CA GLY A 108 -10.22 -8.09 15.39
C GLY A 108 -11.30 -7.10 14.99
N LEU A 109 -12.27 -7.59 14.22
CA LEU A 109 -13.45 -6.85 13.82
C LEU A 109 -14.60 -7.20 14.79
N PRO A 110 -15.06 -6.27 15.65
CA PRO A 110 -16.19 -6.55 16.53
C PRO A 110 -17.48 -6.73 15.73
N GLU A 111 -18.28 -7.72 16.11
CA GLU A 111 -19.59 -8.02 15.50
C GLU A 111 -20.69 -8.05 16.58
N GLY A 112 -21.89 -7.59 16.23
CA GLY A 112 -23.06 -7.55 17.12
C GLY A 112 -23.68 -6.17 17.27
N ASP A 113 -24.85 -6.11 17.93
CA ASP A 113 -25.53 -4.85 18.28
C ASP A 113 -26.07 -4.92 19.73
N PRO A 114 -25.51 -4.12 20.68
CA PRO A 114 -24.37 -3.21 20.50
C PRO A 114 -23.06 -3.96 20.27
N LEU A 115 -22.07 -3.28 19.67
CA LEU A 115 -20.74 -3.85 19.51
C LEU A 115 -20.11 -4.18 20.88
N PRO A 116 -19.48 -5.35 21.04
CA PRO A 116 -18.75 -5.67 22.25
C PRO A 116 -17.53 -4.75 22.43
N PRO A 117 -17.01 -4.59 23.68
CA PRO A 117 -15.76 -3.90 23.89
C PRO A 117 -14.61 -4.63 23.19
N LEU A 118 -13.61 -3.87 22.74
CA LEU A 118 -12.41 -4.43 22.15
C LEU A 118 -11.60 -5.24 23.17
N PRO A 119 -10.86 -6.29 22.74
CA PRO A 119 -10.04 -7.09 23.63
C PRO A 119 -8.98 -6.27 24.37
N GLU A 120 -8.73 -6.57 25.64
CA GLU A 120 -7.66 -5.92 26.41
C GLU A 120 -6.28 -6.12 25.75
N GLY A 121 -5.47 -5.07 25.71
CA GLY A 121 -4.12 -5.10 25.15
C GLY A 121 -4.03 -5.14 23.63
N CYS A 122 -5.15 -5.01 22.90
CA CYS A 122 -5.12 -4.91 21.44
C CYS A 122 -4.64 -3.54 20.95
N PHE A 123 -4.18 -3.51 19.71
CA PHE A 123 -3.59 -2.35 19.04
C PHE A 123 -4.50 -1.12 19.08
N ALA A 124 -5.79 -1.28 18.79
CA ALA A 124 -6.73 -0.17 18.74
C ALA A 124 -6.93 0.53 20.11
N LEU A 125 -6.62 -0.14 21.22
CA LEU A 125 -6.68 0.43 22.57
C LEU A 125 -5.36 1.06 23.04
N VAL A 126 -4.25 0.87 22.32
CA VAL A 126 -2.97 1.52 22.67
C VAL A 126 -3.11 3.03 22.43
N PRO A 127 -2.67 3.88 23.39
CA PRO A 127 -2.68 5.33 23.20
C PRO A 127 -1.91 5.73 21.93
N PRO A 128 -2.47 6.57 21.03
CA PRO A 128 -1.85 6.89 19.75
C PRO A 128 -0.40 7.40 19.84
N ALA A 129 -0.09 8.19 20.87
CA ALA A 129 1.28 8.67 21.10
C ALA A 129 2.25 7.52 21.42
N GLU A 130 1.84 6.54 22.22
CA GLU A 130 2.67 5.37 22.51
C GLU A 130 2.80 4.47 21.27
N ALA A 131 1.70 4.24 20.57
CA ALA A 131 1.66 3.40 19.37
C ALA A 131 2.40 4.00 18.17
N ALA A 132 2.61 5.32 18.12
CA ALA A 132 3.34 5.99 17.05
C ALA A 132 4.87 5.84 17.17
N GLU A 133 5.43 5.59 18.36
CA GLU A 133 6.89 5.54 18.56
C GLU A 133 7.60 4.53 17.64
N PRO A 134 7.15 3.25 17.50
CA PRO A 134 7.81 2.30 16.62
C PRO A 134 7.81 2.76 15.15
N LEU A 135 6.75 3.45 14.73
CA LEU A 135 6.64 3.98 13.38
C LEU A 135 7.54 5.22 13.18
N VAL A 136 7.65 6.11 14.17
CA VAL A 136 8.61 7.22 14.14
C VAL A 136 10.04 6.69 14.00
N ARG A 137 10.39 5.67 14.77
CA ARG A 137 11.70 5.01 14.70
C ARG A 137 11.97 4.45 13.31
N LEU A 138 11.00 3.75 12.71
CA LEU A 138 11.11 3.23 11.36
C LEU A 138 11.25 4.35 10.32
N ILE A 139 10.49 5.44 10.45
CA ILE A 139 10.59 6.60 9.55
C ILE A 139 11.98 7.23 9.63
N ARG A 140 12.56 7.35 10.82
CA ARG A 140 13.90 7.92 11.03
C ARG A 140 15.02 7.02 10.52
N GLU A 141 14.87 5.71 10.66
CA GLU A 141 15.81 4.72 10.13
C GLU A 141 15.75 4.65 8.60
N PHE A 142 14.56 4.47 8.03
CA PHE A 142 14.37 4.24 6.60
C PHE A 142 14.35 5.55 5.79
N ARG A 143 14.04 6.69 6.41
CA ARG A 143 14.00 8.00 5.77
C ARG A 143 13.09 8.06 4.52
N PRO A 144 11.83 7.63 4.60
CA PRO A 144 10.93 7.61 3.46
C PRO A 144 10.63 9.03 2.97
N HIS A 145 10.59 9.21 1.66
CA HIS A 145 10.15 10.46 1.05
C HIS A 145 8.62 10.56 1.06
N VAL A 146 7.96 9.44 0.82
CA VAL A 146 6.51 9.33 0.74
C VAL A 146 6.03 8.25 1.70
N ILE A 147 4.92 8.52 2.38
CA ILE A 147 4.19 7.56 3.19
C ILE A 147 2.78 7.37 2.61
N THR A 148 2.28 6.13 2.57
CA THR A 148 0.84 5.87 2.38
C THR A 148 0.24 5.14 3.57
N THR A 149 -1.01 5.45 3.88
CA THR A 149 -1.80 4.79 4.94
C THR A 149 -3.29 4.85 4.59
N TYR A 150 -4.17 4.55 5.54
CA TYR A 150 -5.62 4.66 5.39
C TYR A 150 -6.12 6.10 5.59
N ASP A 151 -7.33 6.38 5.12
CA ASP A 151 -8.03 7.60 5.51
C ASP A 151 -8.54 7.51 6.96
N GLU A 152 -9.15 8.59 7.46
CA GLU A 152 -9.68 8.68 8.82
C GLU A 152 -10.76 7.64 9.15
N ASN A 153 -11.36 7.00 8.13
CA ASN A 153 -12.35 5.93 8.30
C ASN A 153 -11.72 4.53 8.23
N GLY A 154 -10.42 4.43 7.96
CA GLY A 154 -9.71 3.15 7.77
C GLY A 154 -9.97 2.49 6.41
N GLY A 155 -10.63 3.17 5.47
CA GLY A 155 -11.20 2.60 4.24
C GLY A 155 -12.46 1.74 4.47
N TYR A 156 -12.51 1.00 5.57
CA TYR A 156 -13.72 0.40 6.16
C TYR A 156 -13.55 0.39 7.69
N PRO A 157 -14.62 0.26 8.50
CA PRO A 157 -14.59 0.61 9.92
C PRO A 157 -13.89 -0.43 10.83
N HIS A 158 -12.77 -1.00 10.39
CA HIS A 158 -11.92 -1.84 11.23
C HIS A 158 -11.14 -0.98 12.24
N PRO A 159 -11.20 -1.30 13.55
CA PRO A 159 -10.50 -0.54 14.59
C PRO A 159 -9.01 -0.35 14.31
N ASP A 160 -8.32 -1.40 13.87
CA ASP A 160 -6.89 -1.33 13.56
C ASP A 160 -6.55 -0.48 12.33
N HIS A 161 -7.44 -0.38 11.34
CA HIS A 161 -7.20 0.50 10.20
C HIS A 161 -7.29 1.98 10.63
N ILE A 162 -8.27 2.30 11.47
CA ILE A 162 -8.41 3.63 12.08
C ILE A 162 -7.19 3.94 12.95
N LYS A 163 -6.77 3.01 13.82
CA LYS A 163 -5.56 3.18 14.62
C LYS A 163 -4.31 3.35 13.75
N CYS A 164 -4.19 2.57 12.68
CA CYS A 164 -3.10 2.68 11.71
C CYS A 164 -3.05 4.08 11.07
N HIS A 165 -4.20 4.63 10.67
CA HIS A 165 -4.31 6.01 10.23
C HIS A 165 -3.81 6.99 11.30
N GLU A 166 -4.35 6.89 12.53
CA GLU A 166 -3.99 7.79 13.64
C GLU A 166 -2.48 7.82 13.90
N ILE A 167 -1.85 6.65 14.02
CA ILE A 167 -0.41 6.57 14.28
C ILE A 167 0.42 7.01 13.08
N SER A 168 -0.06 6.80 11.85
CA SER A 168 0.64 7.21 10.64
C SER A 168 0.69 8.73 10.51
N VAL A 169 -0.44 9.40 10.77
CA VAL A 169 -0.50 10.87 10.80
C VAL A 169 0.37 11.41 11.93
N ALA A 170 0.26 10.84 13.14
CA ALA A 170 1.07 11.25 14.29
C ALA A 170 2.57 11.10 14.02
N ALA A 171 2.99 9.96 13.46
CA ALA A 171 4.38 9.67 13.16
C ALA A 171 4.92 10.56 12.01
N TYR A 172 4.10 10.82 10.98
CA TYR A 172 4.46 11.74 9.89
C TYR A 172 4.76 13.16 10.41
N GLU A 173 3.97 13.65 11.36
CA GLU A 173 4.19 14.98 11.96
C GLU A 173 5.35 15.00 12.96
N ALA A 174 5.52 13.95 13.75
CA ALA A 174 6.55 13.90 14.80
C ALA A 174 7.96 13.52 14.31
N ALA A 175 8.09 12.78 13.21
CA ALA A 175 9.38 12.18 12.84
C ALA A 175 10.50 13.22 12.58
N GLY A 176 10.14 14.42 12.14
CA GLY A 176 11.07 15.53 11.88
C GLY A 176 11.40 16.40 13.09
N ASP A 177 10.71 16.22 14.22
CA ASP A 177 10.92 16.99 15.44
C ASP A 177 11.95 16.30 16.35
N PRO A 178 13.12 16.91 16.65
CA PRO A 178 14.12 16.33 17.55
C PRO A 178 13.65 16.14 18.98
N GLU A 179 12.66 16.90 19.45
CA GLU A 179 12.16 16.81 20.83
C GLU A 179 11.08 15.72 20.97
N ALA A 180 10.43 15.35 19.87
CA ALA A 180 9.47 14.24 19.85
C ALA A 180 10.22 12.90 19.73
N TYR A 181 9.91 11.95 20.61
CA TYR A 181 10.53 10.61 20.64
C TYR A 181 12.08 10.68 20.52
N PRO A 182 12.79 11.30 21.46
CA PRO A 182 14.24 11.55 21.34
C PRO A 182 15.06 10.25 21.19
N ASP A 183 14.56 9.14 21.76
CA ASP A 183 15.21 7.83 21.67
C ASP A 183 14.91 7.07 20.36
N ALA A 184 14.14 7.66 19.43
CA ALA A 184 13.75 7.03 18.15
C ALA A 184 14.75 7.23 17.01
N GLY A 185 15.93 7.79 17.29
CA GLY A 185 17.00 8.03 16.31
C GLY A 185 16.98 9.43 15.71
N GLU A 186 17.83 9.66 14.72
CA GLU A 186 18.01 10.97 14.07
C GLU A 186 16.74 11.43 13.34
N PRO A 187 16.30 12.69 13.52
CA PRO A 187 15.08 13.19 12.88
C PRO A 187 15.11 13.07 11.35
N TRP A 188 13.95 12.75 10.79
CA TRP A 188 13.72 12.75 9.35
C TRP A 188 12.30 13.27 9.06
N THR A 189 12.19 14.12 8.05
CA THR A 189 10.93 14.75 7.66
C THR A 189 10.44 14.15 6.34
N PRO A 190 9.48 13.19 6.35
CA PRO A 190 8.84 12.73 5.12
C PRO A 190 8.20 13.90 4.37
N LEU A 191 8.14 13.84 3.05
CA LEU A 191 7.70 14.97 2.22
C LEU A 191 6.22 14.94 1.91
N LYS A 192 5.62 13.75 1.73
CA LYS A 192 4.21 13.59 1.38
C LYS A 192 3.57 12.42 2.14
N LEU A 193 2.29 12.60 2.49
CA LEU A 193 1.44 11.56 3.06
C LEU A 193 0.21 11.39 2.19
N TYR A 194 -0.07 10.16 1.79
CA TYR A 194 -1.25 9.79 1.01
C TYR A 194 -2.16 8.83 1.77
N TYR A 195 -3.46 8.96 1.52
CA TYR A 195 -4.43 7.94 1.87
C TYR A 195 -4.72 7.06 0.66
N GLN A 196 -4.73 5.74 0.87
CA GLN A 196 -5.16 4.79 -0.13
C GLN A 196 -6.66 4.94 -0.37
N PHE A 197 -7.06 5.14 -1.62
CA PHE A 197 -8.42 5.53 -1.94
C PHE A 197 -8.94 4.79 -3.18
N THR A 198 -8.69 3.47 -3.26
CA THR A 198 -9.06 2.64 -4.41
C THR A 198 -10.51 2.16 -4.39
N PHE A 199 -11.20 2.24 -3.24
CA PHE A 199 -12.62 1.89 -3.11
C PHE A 199 -13.48 3.16 -3.19
N HIS A 200 -13.81 3.58 -4.40
CA HIS A 200 -14.71 4.71 -4.64
C HIS A 200 -15.65 4.44 -5.80
N ARG A 201 -16.76 5.18 -5.81
CA ARG A 201 -17.90 4.91 -6.70
C ARG A 201 -17.54 4.98 -8.18
N ASP A 202 -16.71 5.93 -8.60
CA ASP A 202 -16.44 6.16 -10.02
C ASP A 202 -15.68 4.98 -10.64
N ARG A 203 -14.74 4.41 -9.90
CA ARG A 203 -14.05 3.19 -10.30
C ARG A 203 -15.02 2.02 -10.39
N ILE A 204 -15.88 1.82 -9.39
CA ILE A 204 -16.85 0.71 -9.38
C ILE A 204 -17.87 0.85 -10.52
N VAL A 205 -18.32 2.07 -10.84
CA VAL A 205 -19.17 2.35 -12.00
C VAL A 205 -18.46 2.03 -13.31
N ALA A 206 -17.19 2.43 -13.46
CA ALA A 206 -16.41 2.13 -14.65
C ALA A 206 -16.26 0.61 -14.87
N LEU A 207 -15.96 -0.14 -13.81
CA LEU A 207 -15.85 -1.60 -13.88
C LEU A 207 -17.20 -2.28 -14.17
N ASP A 208 -18.29 -1.83 -13.54
CA ASP A 208 -19.65 -2.32 -13.80
C ASP A 208 -20.05 -2.11 -15.27
N GLN A 209 -19.83 -0.89 -15.80
CA GLN A 209 -20.15 -0.58 -17.19
C GLN A 209 -19.33 -1.45 -18.14
N ALA A 210 -18.03 -1.60 -17.88
CA ALA A 210 -17.15 -2.38 -18.73
C ALA A 210 -17.54 -3.87 -18.76
N MET A 211 -18.02 -4.43 -17.63
CA MET A 211 -18.57 -5.78 -17.55
C MET A 211 -19.84 -5.92 -18.40
N ARG A 212 -20.79 -4.98 -18.23
CA ARG A 212 -22.07 -4.97 -18.96
C ARG A 212 -21.90 -4.83 -20.46
N ASP A 213 -20.95 -3.99 -20.90
CA ASP A 213 -20.65 -3.78 -22.32
C ASP A 213 -20.15 -5.06 -23.01
N ARG A 214 -19.60 -6.01 -22.25
CA ARG A 214 -19.19 -7.34 -22.74
C ARG A 214 -20.23 -8.43 -22.49
N GLY A 215 -21.42 -8.07 -22.01
CA GLY A 215 -22.48 -9.02 -21.67
C GLY A 215 -22.17 -9.90 -20.47
N LEU A 216 -21.24 -9.48 -19.60
CA LEU A 216 -20.89 -10.18 -18.37
C LEU A 216 -21.79 -9.73 -17.21
N GLU A 217 -22.01 -10.62 -16.26
CA GLU A 217 -22.69 -10.30 -15.01
C GLU A 217 -21.77 -9.46 -14.11
N SER A 218 -22.24 -8.27 -13.71
CA SER A 218 -21.47 -7.38 -12.85
C SER A 218 -21.69 -7.70 -11.38
N PRO A 219 -20.62 -7.90 -10.58
CA PRO A 219 -20.73 -8.14 -9.13
C PRO A 219 -21.14 -6.89 -8.35
N TYR A 220 -21.24 -5.73 -9.00
CA TYR A 220 -21.46 -4.43 -8.35
C TYR A 220 -22.89 -3.92 -8.48
N ALA A 221 -23.76 -4.60 -9.22
CA ALA A 221 -25.09 -4.10 -9.58
C ALA A 221 -25.95 -3.74 -8.36
N GLU A 222 -26.02 -4.62 -7.36
CA GLU A 222 -26.79 -4.38 -6.13
C GLU A 222 -26.20 -3.23 -5.32
N ARG A 223 -24.89 -3.25 -5.08
CA ARG A 223 -24.18 -2.19 -4.36
C ARG A 223 -24.38 -0.82 -5.00
N LEU A 224 -24.31 -0.74 -6.33
CA LEU A 224 -24.47 0.52 -7.07
C LEU A 224 -25.91 1.07 -7.04
N ALA A 225 -26.92 0.23 -6.80
CA ALA A 225 -28.31 0.69 -6.63
C ALA A 225 -28.47 1.54 -5.36
N GLU A 226 -27.74 1.17 -4.31
CA GLU A 226 -27.77 1.83 -3.00
C GLU A 226 -26.70 2.92 -2.87
N TRP A 227 -25.55 2.76 -3.53
CA TRP A 227 -24.45 3.72 -3.47
C TRP A 227 -24.74 4.98 -4.30
N LYS A 228 -25.23 6.02 -3.63
CA LYS A 228 -25.51 7.33 -4.25
C LYS A 228 -24.21 8.08 -4.59
N PRO A 229 -24.19 8.88 -5.67
CA PRO A 229 -23.08 9.78 -5.95
C PRO A 229 -22.86 10.75 -4.79
N ASP A 230 -21.59 10.94 -4.45
CA ASP A 230 -21.13 11.89 -3.44
C ASP A 230 -19.96 12.69 -4.04
N PRO A 231 -20.22 13.92 -4.52
CA PRO A 231 -19.19 14.76 -5.12
C PRO A 231 -18.04 15.13 -4.17
N GLU A 232 -18.32 15.25 -2.87
CA GLU A 232 -17.29 15.58 -1.88
C GLU A 232 -16.33 14.42 -1.69
N HIS A 233 -16.86 13.19 -1.56
CA HIS A 233 -16.05 11.98 -1.51
C HIS A 233 -15.29 11.74 -2.82
N GLN A 234 -15.91 11.99 -3.98
CA GLN A 234 -15.23 11.86 -5.29
C GLN A 234 -14.06 12.83 -5.44
N ALA A 235 -14.20 14.06 -4.93
CA ALA A 235 -13.16 15.08 -4.99
C ALA A 235 -11.91 14.73 -4.16
N ARG A 236 -11.99 13.76 -3.24
CA ARG A 236 -10.83 13.27 -2.46
C ARG A 236 -9.82 12.51 -3.32
N VAL A 237 -10.23 11.96 -4.46
CA VAL A 237 -9.29 11.34 -5.43
C VAL A 237 -8.47 12.43 -6.10
N THR A 238 -7.32 12.72 -5.50
CA THR A 238 -6.40 13.77 -5.96
C THR A 238 -5.20 13.20 -6.71
N THR A 239 -4.98 11.88 -6.67
CA THR A 239 -3.86 11.22 -7.35
C THR A 239 -4.31 9.89 -7.96
N ARG A 240 -3.93 9.64 -9.22
CA ARG A 240 -4.19 8.37 -9.93
C ARG A 240 -2.91 7.86 -10.55
N VAL A 241 -2.29 6.84 -9.96
CA VAL A 241 -1.02 6.29 -10.43
C VAL A 241 -1.27 5.26 -11.53
N PRO A 242 -0.83 5.48 -12.79
CA PRO A 242 -0.96 4.47 -13.83
C PRO A 242 -0.09 3.24 -13.52
N CYS A 243 -0.71 2.08 -13.37
CA CYS A 243 -0.02 0.84 -12.98
C CYS A 243 -0.67 -0.44 -13.53
N ALA A 244 -1.54 -0.32 -14.54
CA ALA A 244 -2.24 -1.45 -15.17
C ALA A 244 -1.34 -2.63 -15.54
N ASP A 245 -0.14 -2.37 -16.06
CA ASP A 245 0.84 -3.40 -16.46
C ASP A 245 1.26 -4.33 -15.29
N TYR A 246 1.09 -3.87 -14.05
CA TYR A 246 1.46 -4.57 -12.82
C TYR A 246 0.27 -5.22 -12.10
N PHE A 247 -0.95 -5.14 -12.66
CA PHE A 247 -2.12 -5.76 -12.05
C PHE A 247 -1.98 -7.29 -11.91
N ALA A 248 -1.28 -7.96 -12.83
CA ALA A 248 -0.99 -9.38 -12.67
C ALA A 248 -0.07 -9.68 -11.47
N VAL A 249 0.86 -8.79 -11.15
CA VAL A 249 1.74 -8.92 -9.97
C VAL A 249 0.93 -8.70 -8.69
N ARG A 250 0.04 -7.69 -8.67
CA ARG A 250 -0.94 -7.49 -7.59
C ARG A 250 -1.77 -8.75 -7.36
N ASP A 251 -2.34 -9.32 -8.42
CA ASP A 251 -3.19 -10.51 -8.32
C ASP A 251 -2.41 -11.72 -7.78
N GLN A 252 -1.15 -11.89 -8.15
CA GLN A 252 -0.28 -12.92 -7.57
C GLN A 252 0.02 -12.68 -6.10
N ALA A 253 0.25 -11.43 -5.69
CA ALA A 253 0.50 -11.07 -4.30
C ALA A 253 -0.76 -11.32 -3.44
N LEU A 254 -1.94 -10.96 -3.94
CA LEU A 254 -3.22 -11.32 -3.32
C LEU A 254 -3.37 -12.83 -3.16
N LEU A 255 -3.14 -13.60 -4.22
CA LEU A 255 -3.25 -15.06 -4.19
C LEU A 255 -2.22 -15.74 -3.25
N ALA A 256 -1.16 -15.04 -2.84
CA ALA A 256 -0.23 -15.53 -1.83
C ALA A 256 -0.88 -15.63 -0.44
N HIS A 257 -1.87 -14.80 -0.15
CA HIS A 257 -2.65 -14.80 1.10
C HIS A 257 -3.80 -15.81 1.04
N ALA A 258 -3.47 -17.09 0.83
CA ALA A 258 -4.45 -18.13 0.56
C ALA A 258 -5.54 -18.25 1.64
N THR A 259 -5.25 -18.00 2.91
CA THR A 259 -6.25 -18.01 4.01
C THR A 259 -7.26 -16.87 3.93
N GLN A 260 -6.87 -15.74 3.33
CA GLN A 260 -7.68 -14.52 3.24
C GLN A 260 -8.31 -14.33 1.85
N ILE A 261 -7.67 -14.86 0.81
CA ILE A 261 -8.02 -14.61 -0.58
C ILE A 261 -8.45 -15.91 -1.25
N ASP A 262 -9.74 -16.00 -1.56
CA ASP A 262 -10.30 -17.05 -2.41
C ASP A 262 -10.01 -16.73 -3.90
N PRO A 263 -9.32 -17.61 -4.65
CA PRO A 263 -9.13 -17.45 -6.10
C PRO A 263 -10.43 -17.37 -6.91
N LEU A 264 -11.53 -17.87 -6.36
CA LEU A 264 -12.87 -17.79 -6.95
C LEU A 264 -13.71 -16.64 -6.39
N GLY A 265 -13.13 -15.84 -5.49
CA GLY A 265 -13.79 -14.77 -4.77
C GLY A 265 -13.90 -13.45 -5.53
N HIS A 266 -14.48 -12.46 -4.84
CA HIS A 266 -14.83 -11.16 -5.42
C HIS A 266 -13.65 -10.34 -5.97
N TRP A 267 -12.43 -10.58 -5.48
CA TRP A 267 -11.21 -9.93 -5.94
C TRP A 267 -10.93 -10.16 -7.43
N PHE A 268 -11.37 -11.31 -7.96
CA PHE A 268 -11.11 -11.74 -9.35
C PHE A 268 -12.38 -11.79 -10.21
N SER A 269 -13.50 -11.21 -9.73
CA SER A 269 -14.77 -11.21 -10.48
C SER A 269 -14.74 -10.36 -11.75
N VAL A 270 -13.87 -9.35 -11.82
CA VAL A 270 -13.64 -8.58 -13.05
C VAL A 270 -12.42 -9.16 -13.76
N PRO A 271 -12.53 -9.64 -15.01
CA PRO A 271 -11.38 -10.13 -15.77
C PRO A 271 -10.26 -9.09 -15.83
N LEU A 272 -9.01 -9.54 -15.65
CA LEU A 272 -7.83 -8.67 -15.58
C LEU A 272 -7.75 -7.65 -16.73
N GLU A 273 -7.87 -8.10 -17.97
CA GLU A 273 -7.81 -7.27 -19.17
C GLU A 273 -8.93 -6.22 -19.22
N LEU A 274 -10.10 -6.55 -18.67
CA LEU A 274 -11.22 -5.62 -18.57
C LEU A 274 -10.95 -4.55 -17.51
N HIS A 275 -10.42 -4.96 -16.35
CA HIS A 275 -10.03 -4.03 -15.29
C HIS A 275 -8.95 -3.07 -15.78
N GLN A 276 -7.90 -3.58 -16.42
CA GLN A 276 -6.83 -2.76 -17.01
C GLN A 276 -7.37 -1.73 -18.01
N ALA A 277 -8.33 -2.10 -18.86
CA ALA A 277 -8.91 -1.18 -19.83
C ALA A 277 -9.85 -0.14 -19.20
N ALA A 278 -10.64 -0.54 -18.20
CA ALA A 278 -11.66 0.31 -17.60
C ALA A 278 -11.12 1.27 -16.54
N TRP A 279 -10.12 0.83 -15.77
CA TRP A 279 -9.52 1.62 -14.70
C TRP A 279 -8.03 1.28 -14.53
N PRO A 280 -7.12 1.90 -15.31
CA PRO A 280 -5.71 1.52 -15.39
C PRO A 280 -4.84 2.04 -14.22
N THR A 281 -5.45 2.57 -13.16
CA THR A 281 -4.76 3.25 -12.06
C THR A 281 -5.08 2.65 -10.70
N GLU A 282 -4.19 2.89 -9.74
CA GLU A 282 -4.52 2.89 -8.32
C GLU A 282 -4.60 4.33 -7.82
N ASP A 283 -5.58 4.60 -6.97
CA ASP A 283 -6.01 5.95 -6.64
C ASP A 283 -5.72 6.28 -5.17
N PHE A 284 -5.37 7.54 -4.94
CA PHE A 284 -4.93 8.04 -3.65
C PHE A 284 -5.46 9.45 -3.40
N GLU A 285 -5.57 9.81 -2.13
CA GLU A 285 -5.74 11.18 -1.67
C GLU A 285 -4.40 11.71 -1.14
N LEU A 286 -3.91 12.84 -1.67
CA LEU A 286 -2.82 13.60 -1.08
C LEU A 286 -3.30 14.31 0.19
N ALA A 287 -3.04 13.69 1.34
CA ALA A 287 -3.50 14.19 2.63
C ALA A 287 -2.62 15.30 3.20
N ARG A 288 -1.29 15.19 3.04
CA ARG A 288 -0.31 16.21 3.46
C ARG A 288 0.81 16.31 2.44
N SER A 289 1.29 17.52 2.22
CA SER A 289 2.50 17.77 1.43
C SER A 289 3.34 18.87 2.07
N ARG A 290 4.64 18.63 2.18
CA ARG A 290 5.67 19.61 2.55
C ARG A 290 6.41 20.17 1.33
N VAL A 291 6.03 19.73 0.13
CA VAL A 291 6.51 20.22 -1.16
C VAL A 291 5.34 20.81 -1.97
N SER A 292 5.64 21.61 -2.98
CA SER A 292 4.60 22.10 -3.89
C SER A 292 3.97 20.94 -4.65
N SER A 293 2.65 20.95 -4.78
CA SER A 293 1.87 19.90 -5.44
C SER A 293 0.71 20.53 -6.21
N THR A 294 0.40 20.00 -7.38
CA THR A 294 -0.74 20.43 -8.21
C THR A 294 -1.57 19.20 -8.53
N VAL A 295 -2.82 19.19 -8.07
CA VAL A 295 -3.74 18.07 -8.26
C VAL A 295 -4.57 18.25 -9.54
N PRO A 296 -4.91 17.16 -10.25
CA PRO A 296 -4.59 15.77 -9.92
C PRO A 296 -3.13 15.41 -10.23
N GLU A 297 -2.56 14.52 -9.42
CA GLU A 297 -1.24 13.93 -9.65
C GLU A 297 -1.36 12.55 -10.31
N ASP A 298 -0.31 12.12 -11.01
CA ASP A 298 -0.20 10.78 -11.63
C ASP A 298 0.97 9.94 -11.07
N ASP A 299 1.60 10.46 -10.01
CA ASP A 299 2.81 9.93 -9.39
C ASP A 299 2.87 10.37 -7.92
N LEU A 300 3.10 9.43 -7.00
CA LEU A 300 3.20 9.73 -5.56
C LEU A 300 4.43 10.59 -5.24
N PHE A 301 5.44 10.57 -6.11
CA PHE A 301 6.66 11.36 -5.95
C PHE A 301 6.61 12.70 -6.71
N ALA A 302 5.46 13.07 -7.30
CA ALA A 302 5.30 14.35 -7.98
C ALA A 302 5.72 15.53 -7.08
N GLY A 303 6.54 16.43 -7.61
CA GLY A 303 7.07 17.60 -6.90
C GLY A 303 8.28 17.34 -6.00
N ILE A 304 8.70 16.09 -5.82
CA ILE A 304 9.95 15.75 -5.13
C ILE A 304 11.08 15.85 -6.14
N ALA A 305 12.09 16.69 -5.85
CA ALA A 305 13.20 16.94 -6.75
C ALA A 305 13.97 15.64 -7.01
N VAL A 306 13.88 15.15 -8.25
CA VAL A 306 14.71 14.09 -8.78
C VAL A 306 15.82 14.76 -9.59
N ASP A 307 17.08 14.61 -9.17
CA ASP A 307 18.18 14.93 -10.09
C ASP A 307 18.26 13.74 -11.06
N PRO A 308 18.14 13.93 -12.38
CA PRO A 308 18.40 12.83 -13.30
C PRO A 308 19.89 12.44 -13.16
N ALA A 309 20.18 11.45 -12.32
CA ALA A 309 21.51 10.89 -12.21
C ALA A 309 21.94 10.33 -13.59
N ALA A 310 22.87 11.07 -14.20
CA ALA A 310 23.85 10.68 -15.20
C ALA A 310 23.58 9.33 -15.89
N GLY A 311 22.75 9.36 -16.93
CA GLY A 311 22.76 8.31 -17.96
C GLY A 311 24.18 8.20 -18.54
N ASN A 312 24.78 7.02 -18.37
CA ASN A 312 26.09 6.63 -18.87
C ASN A 312 26.40 7.17 -20.28
N GLY A 313 27.47 7.97 -20.41
CA GLY A 313 28.08 8.23 -21.72
C GLY A 313 28.78 9.57 -21.92
N SER A 314 29.57 10.09 -20.98
CA SER A 314 30.60 11.08 -21.33
C SER A 314 31.97 10.41 -21.35
N GLY A 315 32.33 9.88 -22.52
CA GLY A 315 33.70 9.48 -22.79
C GLY A 315 34.63 10.69 -22.65
N ARG A 316 35.37 10.76 -21.54
CA ARG A 316 36.55 11.62 -21.46
C ARG A 316 37.56 11.09 -22.49
N GLN A 317 37.67 11.80 -23.61
CA GLN A 317 38.85 11.70 -24.45
C GLN A 317 40.04 12.23 -23.64
N GLU A 318 40.88 11.31 -23.16
CA GLU A 318 42.23 11.65 -22.74
C GLU A 318 43.02 12.11 -23.97
N THR A 319 43.28 13.40 -24.04
CA THR A 319 44.31 14.01 -24.88
C THR A 319 45.66 13.46 -24.44
N ARG A 320 46.18 12.45 -25.14
CA ARG A 320 47.61 12.13 -25.11
C ARG A 320 48.37 13.21 -25.88
N VAL A 321 49.08 14.03 -25.13
CA VAL A 321 50.13 14.93 -25.63
C VAL A 321 51.48 14.23 -25.51
N SER A 322 52.30 14.39 -26.57
CA SER A 322 53.75 14.14 -26.70
C SER A 322 54.18 12.66 -26.85
N ALA A 323 55.15 12.30 -27.70
CA ALA A 323 56.14 13.05 -28.48
C ALA A 323 56.44 12.33 -29.81
#